data_AF-A0A1H4N2P4-F1
#
_entry.id   AF-A0A1H4N2P4-F1
#
_cell.length_a   1.000
_cell.length_b   1.000
_cell.length_c   1.000
_cell.angle_alpha   90.00
_cell.angle_beta   90.00
_cell.angle_gamma   90.00
#
_symmetry.space_group_name_H-M   'P 1'
#
loop_
_entity.id
_entity.type
_entity.pdbx_description
1 polymer ?
#
loop_
_entity_poly.entity_id
_entity_poly.type
_entity_poly.pdbx_seq_one_letter_code
_entity_poly.pdbx_strand_id
1 'polypeptide(L)'
;MSIGGIESVSGFMPLAAPVVQAPSAAPAAGTAATRGADFGGMVLDGIERLEGIQDKADTLAVRAASGTLPNIHDYTLAATEAETATKLTVAVRNKAIEAFSEIMRMQVG
;
A
#
# COMPACT_ATOMS: atom_id res chain seq x y z
N MET A 1 23.17 -73.51 16.08
CA MET A 1 23.74 -72.42 16.89
C MET A 1 24.08 -71.27 15.96
N SER A 2 23.74 -70.06 16.37
CA SER A 2 23.52 -68.82 15.60
C SER A 2 24.51 -68.54 14.47
N ILE A 3 23.99 -68.30 13.26
CA ILE A 3 24.72 -67.74 12.13
C ILE A 3 24.08 -66.38 11.81
N GLY A 4 24.95 -65.40 11.53
CA GLY A 4 24.75 -63.96 11.59
C GLY A 4 23.46 -63.42 10.99
N GLY A 5 22.94 -62.37 11.65
CA GLY A 5 21.87 -61.54 11.13
C GLY A 5 22.23 -61.01 9.75
N ILE A 6 21.34 -61.28 8.80
CA ILE A 6 21.35 -60.71 7.47
C ILE A 6 21.49 -59.19 7.56
N GLU A 7 22.55 -58.69 6.92
CA GLU A 7 22.81 -57.27 6.79
C GLU A 7 21.61 -56.61 6.12
N SER A 8 21.00 -55.64 6.81
CA SER A 8 19.98 -54.79 6.21
C SER A 8 20.62 -54.02 5.07
N VAL A 9 20.20 -54.37 3.85
CA VAL A 9 20.61 -53.77 2.59
C VAL A 9 20.75 -52.24 2.70
N SER A 10 21.96 -51.78 2.43
CA SER A 10 22.41 -50.39 2.34
C SER A 10 21.74 -49.66 1.16
N GLY A 11 20.44 -49.42 1.22
CA GLY A 11 19.70 -48.94 0.05
C GLY A 11 18.42 -48.14 0.30
N PHE A 12 18.19 -47.62 1.50
CA PHE A 12 17.05 -46.72 1.74
C PHE A 12 17.48 -45.47 2.49
N MET A 13 17.97 -44.47 1.74
CA MET A 13 18.07 -43.11 2.26
C MET A 13 16.71 -42.44 2.07
N PRO A 14 16.05 -41.94 3.13
CA PRO A 14 14.90 -41.08 2.97
C PRO A 14 15.34 -39.83 2.22
N LEU A 15 14.56 -39.41 1.21
CA LEU A 15 14.78 -38.18 0.46
C LEU A 15 14.87 -37.01 1.45
N ALA A 16 16.07 -36.44 1.60
CA ALA A 16 16.26 -35.22 2.37
C ALA A 16 15.64 -34.05 1.59
N ALA A 17 14.80 -33.26 2.25
CA ALA A 17 14.24 -32.03 1.67
C ALA A 17 15.37 -31.04 1.33
N PRO A 18 15.29 -30.30 0.22
CA PRO A 18 16.31 -29.33 -0.15
C PRO A 18 16.35 -28.22 0.90
N VAL A 19 17.46 -28.14 1.63
CA VAL A 19 17.74 -27.01 2.51
C VAL A 19 18.20 -25.83 1.66
N VAL A 20 17.39 -24.78 1.61
CA VAL A 20 17.77 -23.51 1.00
C VAL A 20 18.79 -22.86 1.94
N GLN A 21 20.05 -22.84 1.52
CA GLN A 21 21.13 -22.18 2.24
C GLN A 21 20.90 -20.66 2.17
N ALA A 22 20.52 -20.05 3.31
CA ALA A 22 20.39 -18.61 3.42
C ALA A 22 21.77 -17.94 3.29
N PRO A 23 21.90 -16.85 2.52
CA PRO A 23 23.17 -16.14 2.40
C PRO A 23 23.55 -15.53 3.75
N SER A 24 24.82 -15.72 4.10
CA SER A 24 25.44 -15.20 5.31
C SER A 24 25.30 -13.68 5.37
N ALA A 25 24.57 -13.18 6.36
CA ALA A 25 24.42 -11.75 6.60
C ALA A 25 25.72 -11.20 7.22
N ALA A 26 26.53 -10.55 6.38
CA ALA A 26 27.43 -9.50 6.83
C ALA A 26 26.60 -8.33 7.40
N PRO A 27 27.06 -7.60 8.43
CA PRO A 27 26.32 -6.47 8.97
C PRO A 27 26.43 -5.31 7.97
N ALA A 28 25.50 -5.26 7.02
CA ALA A 28 25.30 -4.11 6.18
C ALA A 28 24.59 -3.03 7.00
N ALA A 29 25.34 -1.95 7.26
CA ALA A 29 24.91 -0.57 7.36
C ALA A 29 23.46 -0.33 7.85
N GLY A 30 23.36 0.18 9.07
CA GLY A 30 22.15 0.86 9.52
C GLY A 30 21.87 2.08 8.65
N THR A 31 20.93 1.95 7.74
CA THR A 31 20.16 3.07 7.16
C THR A 31 18.81 2.56 6.70
N ALA A 32 17.79 2.75 7.54
CA ALA A 32 16.42 3.04 7.09
C ALA A 32 15.58 3.57 8.26
N ALA A 33 16.11 4.59 8.95
CA ALA A 33 15.27 5.51 9.71
C ALA A 33 14.76 6.61 8.76
N THR A 34 14.06 6.21 7.70
CA THR A 34 13.24 7.10 6.86
C THR A 34 11.89 6.41 6.74
N ARG A 35 11.09 6.48 7.81
CA ARG A 35 9.70 6.00 7.77
C ARG A 35 8.70 7.08 8.19
N GLY A 36 9.20 8.25 8.62
CA GLY A 36 8.39 9.41 8.97
C GLY A 36 8.28 10.47 7.86
N ALA A 37 9.16 10.44 6.85
CA ALA A 37 9.17 11.42 5.76
C ALA A 37 8.22 11.07 4.60
N ASP A 38 7.78 9.81 4.47
CA ASP A 38 7.07 9.36 3.26
C ASP A 38 5.54 9.54 3.32
N PHE A 39 4.89 9.25 4.45
CA PHE A 39 3.42 9.36 4.54
C PHE A 39 2.94 10.81 4.45
N GLY A 40 3.61 11.73 5.14
CA GLY A 40 3.27 13.16 5.06
C GLY A 40 3.40 13.70 3.64
N GLY A 41 4.47 13.31 2.94
CA GLY A 41 4.67 13.64 1.52
C GLY A 41 3.58 13.06 0.61
N MET A 42 3.18 11.80 0.83
CA MET A 42 2.08 11.18 0.08
C MET A 42 0.72 11.85 0.34
N VAL A 43 0.48 12.33 1.55
CA VAL A 43 -0.76 13.08 1.87
C VAL A 43 -0.76 14.45 1.20
N LEU A 44 0.36 15.16 1.22
CA LEU A 44 0.51 16.44 0.51
C LEU A 44 0.29 16.27 -1.00
N ASP A 45 0.97 15.31 -1.62
CA ASP A 45 0.78 14.96 -3.04
C ASP A 45 -0.68 14.59 -3.35
N GLY A 46 -1.33 13.85 -2.46
CA GLY A 46 -2.74 13.50 -2.56
C GLY A 46 -3.68 14.71 -2.50
N ILE A 47 -3.36 15.73 -1.71
CA ILE A 47 -4.14 16.98 -1.62
C ILE A 47 -3.95 17.82 -2.89
N GLU A 48 -2.72 17.98 -3.38
CA GLU A 48 -2.46 18.67 -4.66
C GLU A 48 -3.13 17.97 -5.84
N ARG A 49 -3.18 16.64 -5.80
CA ARG A 49 -3.93 15.85 -6.80
C ARG A 49 -5.43 16.03 -6.70
N LEU A 50 -5.98 16.16 -5.49
CA LEU A 50 -7.41 16.45 -5.29
C LEU A 50 -7.77 17.83 -5.86
N GLU A 51 -6.93 18.83 -5.63
CA GLU A 51 -7.09 20.19 -6.18
C GLU A 51 -7.13 20.14 -7.72
N GLY A 52 -6.19 19.41 -8.34
CA GLY A 52 -6.17 19.22 -9.79
C GLY A 52 -7.37 18.45 -10.36
N ILE A 53 -8.00 17.55 -9.60
CA ILE A 53 -9.24 16.86 -10.00
C ILE A 53 -10.43 17.84 -9.91
N GLN A 54 -10.48 18.64 -8.85
CA GLN A 54 -11.53 19.62 -8.63
C GLN A 54 -11.53 20.71 -9.72
N ASP A 55 -10.35 21.24 -10.07
CA ASP A 55 -10.18 22.24 -11.14
C ASP A 55 -10.59 21.72 -12.52
N LYS A 56 -10.29 20.44 -12.81
CA LYS A 56 -10.73 19.80 -14.05
C LYS A 56 -12.25 19.68 -14.11
N ALA A 57 -12.88 19.25 -13.02
CA ALA A 57 -14.33 19.16 -12.93
C ALA A 57 -14.98 20.55 -13.14
N ASP A 58 -14.43 21.60 -12.53
CA ASP A 58 -14.93 22.98 -12.68
C ASP A 58 -14.76 23.50 -14.11
N THR A 59 -13.57 23.30 -14.70
CA THR A 59 -13.31 23.68 -16.10
C THR A 59 -14.26 22.99 -17.08
N LEU A 60 -14.55 21.70 -16.85
CA LEU A 60 -15.50 20.94 -17.67
C LEU A 60 -16.94 21.38 -17.40
N ALA A 61 -17.30 21.77 -16.18
CA ALA A 61 -18.60 22.33 -15.83
C ALA A 61 -18.88 23.63 -16.59
N VAL A 62 -17.90 24.55 -16.60
CA VAL A 62 -17.98 25.83 -17.31
C VAL A 62 -18.14 25.59 -18.83
N ARG A 63 -17.38 24.65 -19.39
CA ARG A 63 -17.45 24.30 -20.81
C ARG A 63 -18.74 23.55 -21.21
N ALA A 64 -19.31 22.78 -20.27
CA ALA A 64 -20.63 22.16 -20.43
C ALA A 64 -21.73 23.22 -20.46
N ALA A 65 -21.68 24.18 -19.53
CA ALA A 65 -22.62 25.28 -19.45
C ALA A 65 -22.52 26.25 -20.65
N SER A 66 -21.34 26.42 -21.25
CA SER A 66 -21.13 27.22 -22.46
C SER A 66 -21.53 26.52 -23.76
N GLY A 67 -22.09 25.30 -23.69
CA GLY A 67 -22.62 24.56 -24.85
C GLY A 67 -21.56 24.10 -25.86
N THR A 68 -20.28 24.15 -25.49
CA THR A 68 -19.12 23.86 -26.36
C THR A 68 -18.46 22.52 -26.04
N LEU A 69 -19.06 21.74 -25.13
CA LEU A 69 -18.53 20.45 -24.75
C LEU A 69 -18.89 19.39 -25.80
N PRO A 70 -17.92 18.81 -26.53
CA PRO A 70 -18.19 17.79 -27.53
C PRO A 70 -18.71 16.48 -26.92
N ASN A 71 -18.43 16.21 -25.64
CA ASN A 71 -18.80 14.98 -24.96
C ASN A 71 -19.27 15.26 -23.52
N ILE A 72 -20.57 15.15 -23.28
CA ILE A 72 -21.18 15.35 -21.94
C ILE A 72 -20.71 14.31 -20.90
N HIS A 73 -20.21 13.17 -21.38
CA HIS A 73 -19.69 12.07 -20.57
C HIS A 73 -18.42 12.44 -19.81
N ASP A 74 -17.56 13.29 -20.37
CA ASP A 74 -16.33 13.73 -19.71
C ASP A 74 -16.63 14.57 -18.47
N TYR A 75 -17.68 15.39 -18.52
CA TYR A 75 -18.16 16.13 -17.35
C TYR A 75 -18.68 15.18 -16.26
N THR A 76 -19.52 14.20 -16.62
CA THR A 76 -20.06 13.25 -15.63
C THR A 76 -18.98 12.38 -15.00
N LEU A 77 -17.94 12.03 -15.77
CA LEU A 77 -16.80 11.26 -15.28
C LEU A 77 -15.97 12.11 -14.32
N ALA A 78 -15.63 13.34 -14.68
CA ALA A 78 -14.88 14.25 -13.83
C ALA A 78 -15.63 14.61 -12.54
N ALA A 79 -16.95 14.80 -12.61
CA ALA A 79 -17.78 15.03 -11.42
C ALA A 79 -17.76 13.81 -10.48
N THR A 80 -17.88 12.60 -11.03
CA THR A 80 -17.83 11.35 -10.25
C THR A 80 -16.44 11.13 -9.62
N GLU A 81 -15.37 11.43 -10.36
CA GLU A 81 -14.00 11.37 -9.87
C GLU A 81 -13.77 12.36 -8.71
N ALA A 82 -14.23 13.61 -8.86
CA ALA A 82 -14.12 14.62 -7.81
C ALA A 82 -14.88 14.22 -6.54
N GLU A 83 -16.10 13.69 -6.68
CA GLU A 83 -16.90 13.22 -5.54
C GLU A 83 -16.23 12.05 -4.81
N THR A 84 -15.74 11.07 -5.55
CA THR A 84 -15.12 9.87 -4.97
C THR A 84 -13.77 10.19 -4.32
N ALA A 85 -12.96 11.05 -4.95
CA ALA A 85 -11.71 11.55 -4.39
C ALA A 85 -11.94 12.32 -3.08
N THR A 86 -12.96 13.18 -3.03
CA THR A 86 -13.31 13.92 -1.81
C THR A 86 -13.74 12.99 -0.68
N LYS A 87 -14.58 11.99 -0.97
CA LYS A 87 -15.01 10.97 0.01
C LYS A 87 -13.81 10.19 0.56
N LEU A 88 -12.87 9.81 -0.30
CA LEU A 88 -11.65 9.13 0.11
C LEU A 88 -10.80 10.00 1.04
N THR A 89 -10.59 11.27 0.70
CA THR A 89 -9.82 12.22 1.51
C THR A 89 -10.42 12.40 2.90
N VAL A 90 -11.75 12.51 3.01
CA VAL A 90 -12.43 12.59 4.32
C VAL A 90 -12.23 11.30 5.13
N ALA A 91 -12.31 10.14 4.49
CA ALA A 91 -12.06 8.86 5.17
C ALA A 91 -10.62 8.76 5.68
N VAL A 92 -9.64 9.15 4.88
CA VAL A 92 -8.22 9.18 5.28
C VAL A 92 -7.99 10.17 6.42
N ARG A 93 -8.56 11.37 6.36
CA ARG A 93 -8.48 12.37 7.43
C ARG A 93 -9.04 11.83 8.74
N ASN A 94 -10.23 11.24 8.70
CA ASN A 94 -10.86 10.66 9.88
C ASN A 94 -9.99 9.54 10.46
N LYS A 95 -9.43 8.67 9.61
CA LYS A 95 -8.55 7.59 10.05
C LYS A 95 -7.25 8.07 10.67
N ALA A 96 -6.67 9.15 10.13
CA ALA A 96 -5.48 9.78 10.69
C ALA A 96 -5.74 10.37 12.09
N ILE A 97 -6.89 11.02 12.29
CA ILE A 97 -7.30 11.55 13.60
C ILE A 97 -7.52 10.41 14.61
N GLU A 98 -8.19 9.32 14.20
CA GLU A 98 -8.36 8.13 15.04
C GLU A 98 -7.00 7.54 15.46
N ALA A 99 -6.08 7.36 14.51
CA ALA A 99 -4.77 6.80 14.78
C ALA A 99 -3.96 7.69 15.75
N PHE A 100 -4.03 9.02 15.59
CA PHE A 100 -3.40 9.95 16.52
C PHE A 100 -4.00 9.86 17.94
N SER A 101 -5.33 9.81 18.03
CA SER A 101 -6.05 9.66 19.31
C SER A 101 -5.68 8.35 20.02
N GLU A 102 -5.55 7.26 19.27
CA GLU A 102 -5.15 5.96 19.81
C GLU A 102 -3.71 5.97 20.36
N ILE A 103 -2.76 6.59 19.63
CA ILE A 103 -1.38 6.77 20.11
C ILE A 103 -1.36 7.55 21.43
N MET A 104 -2.15 8.61 21.54
CA MET A 104 -2.27 9.40 22.77
C MET A 104 -2.82 8.53 23.91
N ARG A 105 -3.86 7.73 23.67
CA ARG A 105 -4.44 6.82 24.69
C ARG A 105 -3.47 5.74 25.16
N MET A 106 -2.60 5.23 24.29
CA MET A 106 -1.56 4.27 24.67
C MET A 106 -0.48 4.87 25.58
N GLN A 107 -0.20 6.17 25.49
CA GLN A 107 0.87 6.82 26.26
C GLN A 107 0.45 7.30 27.66
N VAL A 108 -0.86 7.48 27.91
CA VAL A 108 -1.35 7.91 29.23
C VAL A 108 -1.67 6.73 30.16
N GLY A 109 -1.50 5.49 29.69
CA GLY A 109 -1.70 4.24 30.44
C GLY A 109 -0.40 3.62 30.93
#